data_AF-L1IQG4-F1
#
_entry.id   AF-L1IQG4-F1
#
_cell.length_a   1.000
_cell.length_b   1.000
_cell.length_c   1.000
_cell.angle_alpha   90.00
_cell.angle_beta   90.00
_cell.angle_gamma   90.00
#
_symmetry.space_group_name_H-M   'P 1'
#
loop_
_entity.id
_entity.type
_entity.pdbx_description
1 polymer ?
#
loop_
_entity_poly.entity_id
_entity_poly.type
_entity_poly.pdbx_seq_one_letter_code
_entity_poly.pdbx_strand_id
1 'polypeptide(L)'
;MRCYGLRGLLLLASGACGLLVYRKLRHAARHLTSLSRWLLPSMFARHIRALAADNGEPCVLDVSPSNVGLFRRGGAAMIGKDLRASGLPAHVCDFVECLLVARGADQAFRTKTELINYKKVETMRVLPSFVEYFLQVIQHMQKNMEKLEAELSVLAAIAYAAEEDPDVHPRPRRFQKIAQKLDECRGSLHVLRDVRTWTAAICKVSRFPSDERMFVAGDAFISRLPAAMSEQGGLNFRLRSLSRFVQDSKEESLQVIQRLGWPPSATFTQEGKHLCRVCKKGFGRKWIKRSICWKCESDSRDQGRCPYEDGNLCYVCPHLRACLLCERLPCMHCRMVHSEDMAEDVSSFVQELNPDVLIVDFDQTLCETRSGCAPVVDKHAMNSDISNAIKCRPTKRNVILTRQNFKNEPTIKRYLDQMGMKNVEIRCIGGKRNAKGEKMSKSDMMLDLVPCGSVLFIDDDLRELMAREIAQCDRITRLLFFSSRWDVKHHHNLQA
;
A
#
# COMPACT_ATOMS: atom_id res chain seq x y z
N MET A 1 31.83 -18.06 -37.03
CA MET A 1 30.45 -18.50 -37.35
C MET A 1 30.10 -18.03 -38.76
N ARG A 2 29.55 -18.93 -39.59
CA ARG A 2 29.37 -18.77 -41.04
C ARG A 2 28.28 -17.74 -41.39
N CYS A 3 28.60 -16.80 -42.29
CA CYS A 3 27.66 -15.81 -42.85
C CYS A 3 26.65 -16.49 -43.81
N TYR A 4 25.40 -16.63 -43.38
CA TYR A 4 24.30 -17.11 -44.23
C TYR A 4 23.17 -16.09 -44.47
N GLY A 5 23.29 -14.84 -44.00
CA GLY A 5 22.20 -13.86 -44.11
C GLY A 5 22.06 -13.14 -45.46
N LEU A 6 23.11 -13.06 -46.29
CA LEU A 6 23.13 -12.17 -47.47
C LEU A 6 23.04 -12.86 -48.84
N ARG A 7 23.20 -14.19 -48.92
CA ARG A 7 23.05 -14.92 -50.20
C ARG A 7 21.60 -15.15 -50.61
N GLY A 8 20.66 -15.17 -49.66
CA GLY A 8 19.24 -15.40 -49.95
C GLY A 8 18.55 -14.23 -50.69
N LEU A 9 19.03 -13.01 -50.52
CA LEU A 9 18.43 -11.82 -51.13
C LEU A 9 18.90 -11.53 -52.57
N LEU A 10 20.00 -12.15 -53.01
CA LEU A 10 20.61 -11.89 -54.34
C LEU A 10 20.16 -12.87 -55.42
N LEU A 11 19.49 -13.98 -55.07
CA LEU A 11 19.05 -15.02 -56.00
C LEU A 11 17.65 -14.82 -56.58
N LEU A 12 16.89 -13.80 -56.12
CA LEU A 12 15.53 -13.51 -56.62
C LEU A 12 15.47 -12.44 -57.72
N ALA A 13 16.61 -12.01 -58.26
CA ALA A 13 16.70 -10.93 -59.25
C ALA A 13 17.32 -11.38 -60.58
N SER A 14 16.87 -12.51 -61.14
CA SER A 14 17.20 -12.95 -62.50
C SER A 14 16.00 -12.80 -63.44
N GLY A 15 15.68 -11.54 -63.74
CA GLY A 15 14.72 -11.15 -64.78
C GLY A 15 14.98 -9.70 -65.17
N ALA A 16 14.56 -9.28 -66.36
CA ALA A 16 14.93 -8.05 -67.09
C ALA A 16 15.01 -6.70 -66.31
N CYS A 17 14.56 -6.63 -65.06
CA CYS A 17 14.82 -5.55 -64.10
C CYS A 17 16.29 -5.44 -63.61
N GLY A 18 17.15 -6.42 -63.89
CA GLY A 18 18.53 -6.47 -63.41
C GLY A 18 19.38 -5.25 -63.78
N LEU A 19 19.21 -4.67 -64.97
CA LEU A 19 20.02 -3.51 -65.40
C LEU A 19 19.63 -2.19 -64.72
N LEU A 20 18.34 -2.02 -64.38
CA LEU A 20 17.85 -0.82 -63.68
C LEU A 20 18.16 -0.90 -62.17
N VAL A 21 18.08 -2.10 -61.61
CA VAL A 21 18.53 -2.39 -60.24
C VAL A 21 20.05 -2.27 -60.12
N TYR A 22 20.83 -2.70 -61.12
CA TYR A 22 22.28 -2.54 -61.12
C TYR A 22 22.72 -1.07 -61.23
N ARG A 23 22.01 -0.23 -62.00
CA ARG A 23 22.26 1.23 -62.04
C ARG A 23 21.84 1.95 -60.75
N LYS A 24 20.70 1.59 -60.15
CA LYS A 24 20.30 2.12 -58.83
C LYS A 24 21.17 1.60 -57.69
N LEU A 25 21.65 0.35 -57.75
CA LEU A 25 22.63 -0.19 -56.81
C LEU A 25 24.02 0.41 -56.99
N ARG A 26 24.43 0.80 -58.21
CA ARG A 26 25.70 1.52 -58.43
C ARG A 26 25.62 2.98 -57.94
N HIS A 27 24.44 3.59 -57.99
CA HIS A 27 24.17 4.90 -57.38
C HIS A 27 24.06 4.80 -55.85
N ALA A 28 23.43 3.75 -55.31
CA ALA A 28 23.42 3.43 -53.88
C ALA A 28 24.80 2.98 -53.37
N ALA A 29 25.64 2.37 -54.22
CA ALA A 29 27.01 1.98 -53.91
C ALA A 29 27.96 3.17 -53.74
N ARG A 30 27.65 4.31 -54.34
CA ARG A 30 28.35 5.57 -54.06
C ARG A 30 27.93 6.19 -52.73
N HIS A 31 26.73 5.85 -52.23
CA HIS A 31 26.31 6.16 -50.85
C HIS A 31 26.68 5.06 -49.83
N LEU A 32 27.13 3.88 -50.28
CA LEU A 32 27.58 2.78 -49.41
C LEU A 32 28.93 3.07 -48.72
N THR A 33 29.64 4.14 -49.09
CA THR A 33 30.80 4.64 -48.33
C THR A 33 30.40 5.19 -46.95
N SER A 34 29.13 5.56 -46.74
CA SER A 34 28.62 5.85 -45.40
C SER A 34 28.21 4.57 -44.66
N LEU A 35 27.61 3.58 -45.35
CA LEU A 35 27.21 2.27 -44.81
C LEU A 35 28.39 1.35 -44.44
N SER A 36 29.57 1.51 -45.03
CA SER A 36 30.77 0.75 -44.63
C SER A 36 31.19 1.02 -43.18
N ARG A 37 30.86 2.21 -42.62
CA ARG A 37 31.02 2.50 -41.19
C ARG A 37 30.09 1.67 -40.29
N TRP A 38 28.99 1.16 -40.85
CA TRP A 38 27.95 0.39 -40.15
C TRP A 38 28.12 -1.13 -40.30
N LEU A 39 28.86 -1.56 -41.31
CA LEU A 39 29.16 -2.98 -41.57
C LEU A 39 30.32 -3.53 -40.71
N LEU A 40 31.13 -2.64 -40.10
CA LEU A 40 32.19 -3.02 -39.17
C LEU A 40 31.75 -2.73 -37.73
N PRO A 41 31.43 -3.77 -36.92
CA PRO A 41 30.95 -3.60 -35.54
C PRO A 41 31.83 -2.71 -34.67
N SER A 42 33.15 -2.71 -34.90
CA SER A 42 34.11 -1.87 -34.17
C SER A 42 33.99 -0.37 -34.48
N MET A 43 33.70 -0.03 -35.73
CA MET A 43 33.53 1.37 -36.16
C MET A 43 32.21 1.95 -35.65
N PHE A 44 31.14 1.16 -35.72
CA PHE A 44 29.86 1.50 -35.10
C PHE A 44 29.99 1.68 -33.59
N ALA A 45 30.64 0.74 -32.90
CA ALA A 45 30.82 0.83 -31.45
C ALA A 45 31.66 2.05 -31.03
N ARG A 46 32.70 2.39 -31.80
CA ARG A 46 33.50 3.61 -31.56
C ARG A 46 32.67 4.88 -31.75
N HIS A 47 31.80 4.91 -32.77
CA HIS A 47 30.93 6.05 -33.02
C HIS A 47 29.90 6.27 -31.90
N ILE A 48 29.24 5.20 -31.44
CA ILE A 48 28.27 5.28 -30.34
C ILE A 48 28.93 5.69 -29.01
N ARG A 49 30.17 5.26 -28.76
CA ARG A 49 30.96 5.72 -27.60
C ARG A 49 31.33 7.20 -27.67
N ALA A 50 31.74 7.69 -28.85
CA ALA A 50 32.05 9.10 -29.05
C ALA A 50 30.81 9.98 -28.81
N LEU A 51 29.65 9.61 -29.35
CA LEU A 51 28.39 10.32 -29.12
C LEU A 51 27.98 10.34 -27.64
N ALA A 52 28.18 9.24 -26.91
CA ALA A 52 27.90 9.19 -25.48
C ALA A 52 28.84 10.12 -24.68
N ALA A 53 30.14 10.09 -25.01
CA ALA A 53 31.15 10.96 -24.40
C ALA A 53 30.86 12.45 -24.64
N ASP A 54 30.48 12.84 -25.86
CA ASP A 54 30.13 14.23 -26.21
C ASP A 54 28.92 14.75 -25.40
N ASN A 55 28.01 13.86 -25.02
CA ASN A 55 26.83 14.20 -24.21
C ASN A 55 27.06 14.05 -22.70
N GLY A 56 28.26 13.62 -22.26
CA GLY A 56 28.54 13.33 -20.86
C GLY A 56 27.70 12.17 -20.28
N GLU A 57 27.17 11.29 -21.13
CA GLU A 57 26.34 10.15 -20.73
C GLU A 57 27.15 8.82 -20.85
N PRO A 58 26.91 7.81 -19.99
CA PRO A 58 27.55 6.51 -20.13
C PRO A 58 27.13 5.82 -21.44
N CYS A 59 28.09 5.21 -22.14
CA CYS A 59 27.79 4.54 -23.40
C CYS A 59 26.97 3.25 -23.19
N VAL A 60 25.91 3.07 -23.97
CA VAL A 60 25.03 1.89 -23.94
C VAL A 60 25.74 0.57 -24.28
N LEU A 61 26.93 0.64 -24.89
CA LEU A 61 27.75 -0.53 -25.21
C LEU A 61 28.71 -0.93 -24.08
N ASP A 62 28.86 -0.08 -23.06
CA ASP A 62 29.78 -0.27 -21.92
C ASP A 62 29.00 -0.44 -20.61
N VAL A 63 27.85 -1.11 -20.65
CA VAL A 63 27.01 -1.34 -19.47
C VAL A 63 27.71 -2.27 -18.49
N SER A 64 27.79 -1.83 -17.24
CA SER A 64 28.30 -2.56 -16.10
C SER A 64 27.25 -2.56 -14.96
N PRO A 65 27.37 -3.46 -13.98
CA PRO A 65 26.53 -3.39 -12.77
C PRO A 65 26.61 -2.05 -12.04
N SER A 66 27.72 -1.32 -12.16
CA SER A 66 27.93 -0.03 -11.50
C SER A 66 27.30 1.17 -12.23
N ASN A 67 27.07 1.08 -13.54
CA ASN A 67 26.49 2.18 -14.32
C ASN A 67 25.07 1.91 -14.84
N VAL A 68 24.55 0.68 -14.72
CA VAL A 68 23.22 0.29 -15.23
C VAL A 68 22.07 1.14 -14.68
N GLY A 69 22.23 1.69 -13.46
CA GLY A 69 21.26 2.58 -12.82
C GLY A 69 21.23 4.01 -13.37
N LEU A 70 22.28 4.44 -14.09
CA LEU A 70 22.42 5.78 -14.67
C LEU A 70 21.68 5.91 -16.02
N PHE A 71 21.34 4.79 -16.65
CA PHE A 71 20.60 4.82 -17.91
C PHE A 71 19.13 5.13 -17.67
N ARG A 72 18.62 6.19 -18.31
CA ARG A 72 17.18 6.58 -18.31
C ARG A 72 16.30 5.35 -18.53
N ARG A 73 15.24 5.17 -17.72
CA ARG A 73 14.31 4.04 -17.81
C ARG A 73 13.74 4.01 -19.25
N GLY A 74 14.03 2.93 -19.98
CA GLY A 74 13.78 2.88 -21.43
C GLY A 74 12.31 3.05 -21.81
N GLY A 75 12.09 3.56 -23.02
CA GLY A 75 10.78 3.73 -23.65
C GLY A 75 10.94 3.90 -25.17
N ALA A 76 9.86 3.78 -25.93
CA ALA A 76 9.90 3.85 -27.40
C ALA A 76 10.53 5.17 -27.90
N ALA A 77 10.25 6.29 -27.22
CA ALA A 77 10.82 7.60 -27.53
C ALA A 77 12.36 7.64 -27.40
N MET A 78 12.93 6.86 -26.47
CA MET A 78 14.39 6.75 -26.34
C MET A 78 14.99 5.98 -27.51
N ILE A 79 14.36 4.89 -27.95
CA ILE A 79 14.81 4.14 -29.13
C ILE A 79 14.77 5.04 -30.36
N GLY A 80 13.70 5.82 -30.54
CA GLY A 80 13.62 6.79 -31.62
C GLY A 80 14.72 7.86 -31.54
N LYS A 81 15.04 8.36 -30.34
CA LYS A 81 16.15 9.30 -30.11
C LYS A 81 17.50 8.66 -30.46
N ASP A 82 17.76 7.44 -30.00
CA ASP A 82 19.02 6.73 -30.21
C ASP A 82 19.21 6.33 -31.69
N LEU A 83 18.12 5.90 -32.36
CA LEU A 83 18.11 5.65 -33.80
C LEU A 83 18.45 6.91 -34.59
N ARG A 84 17.86 8.06 -34.22
CA ARG A 84 18.17 9.35 -34.85
C ARG A 84 19.61 9.81 -34.54
N ALA A 85 20.08 9.61 -33.32
CA ALA A 85 21.45 9.94 -32.91
C ALA A 85 22.50 9.08 -33.60
N SER A 86 22.13 7.89 -34.09
CA SER A 86 23.03 7.04 -34.85
C SER A 86 23.50 7.69 -36.17
N GLY A 87 22.78 8.68 -36.71
CA GLY A 87 23.15 9.28 -38.00
C GLY A 87 22.77 8.43 -39.21
N LEU A 88 21.88 7.44 -39.02
CA LEU A 88 21.16 6.80 -40.11
C LEU A 88 20.23 7.81 -40.83
N PRO A 89 19.97 7.63 -42.14
CA PRO A 89 19.01 8.46 -42.84
C PRO A 89 17.63 8.44 -42.16
N ALA A 90 16.97 9.60 -42.06
CA ALA A 90 15.70 9.76 -41.35
C ALA A 90 14.65 8.70 -41.74
N HIS A 91 14.47 8.44 -43.04
CA HIS A 91 13.51 7.45 -43.53
C HIS A 91 13.81 6.00 -43.07
N VAL A 92 15.08 5.66 -42.81
CA VAL A 92 15.47 4.34 -42.26
C VAL A 92 15.12 4.28 -40.78
N CYS A 93 15.40 5.35 -40.03
CA CYS A 93 15.01 5.46 -38.62
C CYS A 93 13.49 5.33 -38.46
N ASP A 94 12.72 6.04 -39.28
CA ASP A 94 11.25 6.02 -39.25
C ASP A 94 10.72 4.62 -39.59
N PHE A 95 11.27 3.95 -40.60
CA PHE A 95 10.90 2.57 -40.94
C PHE A 95 11.19 1.59 -39.79
N VAL A 96 12.36 1.69 -39.16
CA VAL A 96 12.73 0.83 -38.02
C VAL A 96 11.85 1.12 -36.81
N GLU A 97 11.57 2.39 -36.51
CA GLU A 97 10.67 2.81 -35.43
C GLU A 97 9.26 2.25 -35.65
N CYS A 98 8.69 2.42 -36.85
CA CYS A 98 7.40 1.83 -37.22
C CYS A 98 7.40 0.30 -37.10
N LEU A 99 8.47 -0.38 -37.53
CA LEU A 99 8.58 -1.83 -37.43
C LEU A 99 8.61 -2.29 -35.97
N LEU A 100 9.35 -1.59 -35.09
CA LEU A 100 9.41 -1.90 -33.67
C LEU A 100 8.07 -1.68 -32.97
N VAL A 101 7.37 -0.59 -33.30
CA VAL A 101 6.02 -0.31 -32.79
C VAL A 101 5.04 -1.38 -33.26
N ALA A 102 5.02 -1.70 -34.56
CA ALA A 102 4.15 -2.73 -35.12
C ALA A 102 4.44 -4.14 -34.56
N ARG A 103 5.66 -4.38 -34.06
CA ARG A 103 6.06 -5.62 -33.37
C ARG A 103 5.82 -5.59 -31.86
N GLY A 104 5.18 -4.54 -31.33
CA GLY A 104 4.76 -4.45 -29.94
C GLY A 104 5.81 -3.93 -28.96
N ALA A 105 6.91 -3.32 -29.43
CA ALA A 105 7.94 -2.79 -28.53
C ALA A 105 7.41 -1.69 -27.61
N ASP A 106 6.59 -0.77 -28.13
CA ASP A 106 5.95 0.29 -27.33
C ASP A 106 5.05 -0.29 -26.24
N GLN A 107 4.20 -1.27 -26.60
CA GLN A 107 3.34 -1.97 -25.66
C GLN A 107 4.16 -2.68 -24.57
N ALA A 108 5.26 -3.36 -24.93
CA ALA A 108 6.13 -4.02 -23.96
C ALA A 108 6.79 -3.03 -22.99
N PHE A 109 7.21 -1.83 -23.44
CA PHE A 109 7.72 -0.78 -22.56
C PHE A 109 6.64 -0.20 -21.65
N ARG A 110 5.42 0.00 -22.15
CA ARG A 110 4.27 0.43 -21.34
C ARG A 110 3.93 -0.60 -20.28
N THR A 111 3.75 -1.86 -20.64
CA THR A 111 3.49 -2.95 -19.70
C THR A 111 4.62 -3.12 -18.69
N LYS A 112 5.89 -3.00 -19.11
CA LYS A 112 7.04 -3.03 -18.17
C LYS A 112 7.04 -1.81 -17.24
N THR A 113 6.72 -0.62 -17.73
CA THR A 113 6.63 0.60 -16.93
C THR A 113 5.49 0.49 -15.94
N GLU A 114 4.32 0.04 -16.37
CA GLU A 114 3.19 -0.30 -15.52
C GLU A 114 3.60 -1.34 -14.48
N LEU A 115 4.25 -2.44 -14.84
CA LEU A 115 4.76 -3.47 -13.91
C LEU A 115 5.84 -2.98 -12.95
N ILE A 116 6.71 -2.06 -13.38
CA ILE A 116 7.71 -1.42 -12.52
C ILE A 116 7.05 -0.40 -11.60
N ASN A 117 6.07 0.37 -12.07
CA ASN A 117 5.28 1.29 -11.26
C ASN A 117 4.39 0.51 -10.27
N TYR A 118 3.86 -0.65 -10.70
CA TYR A 118 3.33 -1.67 -9.82
C TYR A 118 4.42 -2.02 -8.78
N LYS A 119 5.65 -2.39 -9.18
CA LYS A 119 6.80 -2.77 -8.31
C LYS A 119 7.30 -1.73 -7.30
N LYS A 120 7.41 -0.46 -7.66
CA LYS A 120 8.25 0.53 -6.97
C LYS A 120 7.60 1.29 -5.82
N VAL A 121 6.34 1.01 -5.49
CA VAL A 121 5.60 1.66 -4.39
C VAL A 121 6.17 1.33 -2.99
N GLU A 122 7.27 0.58 -2.88
CA GLU A 122 7.96 0.31 -1.60
C GLU A 122 9.19 1.22 -1.35
N THR A 123 9.58 2.15 -2.24
CA THR A 123 10.87 2.88 -2.07
C THR A 123 10.91 4.38 -2.33
N MET A 124 9.78 5.05 -2.59
CA MET A 124 9.77 6.52 -2.74
C MET A 124 9.06 7.18 -1.55
N ARG A 125 9.81 7.35 -0.46
CA ARG A 125 9.51 8.42 0.50
C ARG A 125 9.71 9.75 -0.26
N VAL A 126 8.71 10.64 -0.21
CA VAL A 126 8.68 12.05 -0.66
C VAL A 126 7.98 12.32 -2.03
N LEU A 127 6.67 12.64 -1.93
CA LEU A 127 5.87 13.62 -2.71
C LEU A 127 5.26 13.26 -4.10
N PRO A 128 4.17 13.96 -4.54
CA PRO A 128 2.88 13.30 -4.79
C PRO A 128 2.28 13.57 -6.19
N SER A 129 1.83 12.52 -6.88
CA SER A 129 0.70 12.59 -7.84
C SER A 129 0.43 11.23 -8.51
N PHE A 130 -0.70 10.62 -8.13
CA PHE A 130 -1.72 9.96 -8.95
C PHE A 130 -1.50 8.62 -9.71
N VAL A 131 -0.44 7.81 -9.55
CA VAL A 131 -0.40 6.48 -10.25
C VAL A 131 0.06 5.26 -9.41
N GLU A 132 0.28 5.37 -8.10
CA GLU A 132 0.99 4.31 -7.35
C GLU A 132 0.22 3.73 -6.16
N TYR A 133 -0.70 2.76 -6.38
CA TYR A 133 -1.44 2.11 -5.28
C TYR A 133 -1.44 0.56 -5.26
N PHE A 134 -1.06 -0.15 -6.33
CA PHE A 134 -1.51 -1.55 -6.47
C PHE A 134 -0.60 -2.67 -5.91
N LEU A 135 0.68 -2.46 -5.58
CA LEU A 135 1.49 -3.53 -4.95
C LEU A 135 1.56 -3.52 -3.44
N GLN A 136 1.33 -2.38 -2.80
CA GLN A 136 0.99 -2.39 -1.39
C GLN A 136 -0.24 -3.29 -1.20
N VAL A 137 -1.20 -3.23 -2.13
CA VAL A 137 -2.38 -4.12 -2.15
C VAL A 137 -1.98 -5.59 -2.24
N ILE A 138 -1.17 -6.07 -3.21
CA ILE A 138 -0.84 -7.51 -3.30
C ILE A 138 -0.07 -8.02 -2.07
N GLN A 139 0.93 -7.27 -1.59
CA GLN A 139 1.71 -7.67 -0.41
C GLN A 139 0.88 -7.59 0.88
N HIS A 140 0.03 -6.56 1.03
CA HIS A 140 -0.90 -6.43 2.15
C HIS A 140 -1.97 -7.51 2.11
N MET A 141 -2.54 -7.80 0.93
CA MET A 141 -3.44 -8.94 0.72
C MET A 141 -2.77 -10.25 1.07
N GLN A 142 -1.51 -10.47 0.68
CA GLN A 142 -0.76 -11.67 1.07
C GLN A 142 -0.63 -11.75 2.59
N LYS A 143 -0.17 -10.69 3.26
CA LYS A 143 -0.02 -10.66 4.72
C LYS A 143 -1.36 -10.88 5.44
N ASN A 144 -2.44 -10.27 4.96
CA ASN A 144 -3.79 -10.43 5.51
C ASN A 144 -4.30 -11.86 5.32
N MET A 145 -4.10 -12.45 4.14
CA MET A 145 -4.47 -13.84 3.87
C MET A 145 -3.63 -14.82 4.70
N GLU A 146 -2.34 -14.56 4.93
CA GLU A 146 -1.49 -15.37 5.82
C GLU A 146 -1.99 -15.33 7.26
N LYS A 147 -2.45 -14.15 7.73
CA LYS A 147 -3.11 -14.01 9.03
C LYS A 147 -4.41 -14.82 9.08
N LEU A 148 -5.25 -14.73 8.05
CA LEU A 148 -6.52 -15.48 7.98
C LEU A 148 -6.29 -16.99 7.92
N GLU A 149 -5.28 -17.47 7.19
CA GLU A 149 -4.92 -18.90 7.12
C GLU A 149 -4.51 -19.44 8.50
N ALA A 150 -3.74 -18.65 9.25
CA ALA A 150 -3.34 -19.02 10.61
C ALA A 150 -4.55 -19.09 11.55
N GLU A 151 -5.48 -18.13 11.46
CA GLU A 151 -6.72 -18.13 12.25
C GLU A 151 -7.63 -19.30 11.87
N LEU A 152 -7.84 -19.57 10.58
CA LEU A 152 -8.62 -20.72 10.09
C LEU A 152 -8.01 -22.06 10.49
N SER A 153 -6.68 -22.18 10.47
CA SER A 153 -5.97 -23.38 10.94
C SER A 153 -6.25 -23.66 12.42
N VAL A 154 -6.28 -22.62 13.25
CA VAL A 154 -6.62 -22.72 14.68
C VAL A 154 -8.08 -23.16 14.85
N LEU A 155 -9.01 -22.53 14.14
CA LEU A 155 -10.43 -22.86 14.18
C LEU A 155 -10.70 -24.30 13.72
N ALA A 156 -10.02 -24.77 12.67
CA ALA A 156 -10.14 -26.13 12.18
C ALA A 156 -9.68 -27.15 13.24
N ALA A 157 -8.59 -26.86 13.94
CA ALA A 157 -8.09 -27.73 15.01
C ALA A 157 -9.02 -27.76 16.23
N ILE A 158 -9.63 -26.62 16.60
CA ILE A 158 -10.65 -26.58 17.67
C ILE A 158 -11.88 -27.41 17.26
N ALA A 159 -12.36 -27.23 16.02
CA ALA A 159 -13.51 -27.98 15.52
C ALA A 159 -13.24 -29.48 15.46
N TYR A 160 -12.05 -29.88 15.05
CA TYR A 160 -11.62 -31.28 15.04
C TYR A 160 -11.61 -31.88 16.45
N ALA A 161 -11.01 -31.19 17.43
CA ALA A 161 -11.02 -31.64 18.83
C ALA A 161 -12.45 -31.75 19.41
N ALA A 162 -13.38 -30.91 18.96
CA ALA A 162 -14.78 -31.00 19.35
C ALA A 162 -15.51 -32.22 18.79
N GLU A 163 -15.03 -32.77 17.68
CA GLU A 163 -15.59 -33.95 17.02
C GLU A 163 -15.02 -35.26 17.59
N GLU A 164 -13.88 -35.22 18.31
CA GLU A 164 -13.32 -36.38 19.03
C GLU A 164 -14.03 -36.65 20.39
N ASP A 165 -14.95 -35.78 20.81
CA ASP A 165 -15.74 -35.90 22.03
C ASP A 165 -16.80 -37.02 21.88
N PRO A 166 -16.69 -38.15 22.63
CA PRO A 166 -17.53 -39.33 22.42
C PRO A 166 -19.02 -39.11 22.71
N ASP A 167 -19.36 -38.07 23.49
CA ASP A 167 -20.75 -37.71 23.81
C ASP A 167 -21.42 -36.88 22.71
N VAL A 168 -20.67 -36.46 21.68
CA VAL A 168 -21.16 -35.64 20.57
C VAL A 168 -21.20 -36.47 19.29
N HIS A 169 -22.37 -37.05 19.00
CA HIS A 169 -22.59 -37.70 17.71
C HIS A 169 -22.30 -36.75 16.52
N PRO A 170 -21.69 -37.28 15.45
CA PRO A 170 -20.86 -36.50 14.55
C PRO A 170 -21.74 -35.72 13.57
N ARG A 171 -21.68 -34.40 13.64
CA ARG A 171 -21.90 -33.59 12.45
C ARG A 171 -20.53 -33.11 11.97
N PRO A 172 -19.82 -33.90 11.12
CA PRO A 172 -18.53 -33.50 10.53
C PRO A 172 -18.65 -32.24 9.65
N ARG A 173 -19.86 -31.71 9.51
CA ARG A 173 -20.20 -30.49 8.78
C ARG A 173 -19.43 -29.27 9.29
N ARG A 174 -19.04 -29.19 10.57
CA ARG A 174 -18.35 -28.00 11.08
C ARG A 174 -16.88 -28.02 10.71
N PHE A 175 -16.16 -29.08 11.03
CA PHE A 175 -14.78 -29.24 10.59
C PHE A 175 -14.68 -29.16 9.06
N GLN A 176 -15.56 -29.84 8.32
CA GLN A 176 -15.59 -29.80 6.86
C GLN A 176 -15.78 -28.37 6.30
N LYS A 177 -16.69 -27.57 6.87
CA LYS A 177 -16.89 -26.18 6.43
C LYS A 177 -15.65 -25.32 6.68
N ILE A 178 -15.03 -25.43 7.86
CA ILE A 178 -13.82 -24.64 8.19
C ILE A 178 -12.64 -25.11 7.34
N ALA A 179 -12.48 -26.42 7.14
CA ALA A 179 -11.46 -27.00 6.27
C ALA A 179 -11.62 -26.52 4.82
N GLN A 180 -12.84 -26.51 4.29
CA GLN A 180 -13.12 -25.96 2.95
C GLN A 180 -12.70 -24.48 2.84
N LYS A 181 -12.99 -23.66 3.86
CA LYS A 181 -12.56 -22.25 3.89
C LYS A 181 -11.05 -22.07 4.05
N LEU A 182 -10.41 -22.95 4.82
CA LEU A 182 -8.96 -22.99 4.94
C LEU A 182 -8.30 -23.32 3.59
N ASP A 183 -8.85 -24.28 2.85
CA ASP A 183 -8.36 -24.65 1.52
C ASP A 183 -8.61 -23.53 0.48
N GLU A 184 -9.77 -22.88 0.52
CA GLU A 184 -10.03 -21.67 -0.29
C GLU A 184 -9.01 -20.56 0.00
N CYS A 185 -8.67 -20.35 1.29
CA CYS A 185 -7.69 -19.37 1.73
C CYS A 185 -6.28 -19.72 1.24
N ARG A 186 -5.87 -20.99 1.36
CA ARG A 186 -4.58 -21.50 0.88
C ARG A 186 -4.46 -21.40 -0.64
N GLY A 187 -5.50 -21.78 -1.39
CA GLY A 187 -5.52 -21.62 -2.84
C GLY A 187 -5.35 -20.16 -3.26
N SER A 188 -6.03 -19.25 -2.57
CA SER A 188 -5.91 -17.80 -2.82
C SER A 188 -4.51 -17.26 -2.45
N LEU A 189 -3.88 -17.79 -1.39
CA LEU A 189 -2.48 -17.47 -1.04
C LEU A 189 -1.49 -17.93 -2.11
N HIS A 190 -1.68 -19.11 -2.68
CA HIS A 190 -0.86 -19.60 -3.79
C HIS A 190 -0.94 -18.66 -4.99
N VAL A 191 -2.16 -18.25 -5.39
CA VAL A 191 -2.35 -17.28 -6.47
C VAL A 191 -1.63 -15.96 -6.17
N LEU A 192 -1.72 -15.43 -4.95
CA LEU A 192 -1.01 -14.20 -4.57
C LEU A 192 0.51 -14.34 -4.65
N ARG A 193 1.05 -15.50 -4.25
CA ARG A 193 2.49 -15.81 -4.33
C ARG A 193 2.96 -15.94 -5.78
N ASP A 194 2.16 -16.57 -6.63
CA ASP A 194 2.47 -16.72 -8.06
C ASP A 194 2.46 -15.36 -8.76
N VAL A 195 1.41 -14.55 -8.55
CA VAL A 195 1.32 -13.19 -9.08
C VAL A 195 2.51 -12.34 -8.64
N ARG A 196 2.90 -12.42 -7.37
CA ARG A 196 4.08 -11.73 -6.85
C ARG A 196 5.37 -12.23 -7.51
N THR A 197 5.52 -13.55 -7.67
CA THR A 197 6.69 -14.18 -8.27
C THR A 197 6.84 -13.79 -9.74
N TRP A 198 5.76 -13.87 -10.52
CA TRP A 198 5.72 -13.45 -11.92
C TRP A 198 6.00 -11.95 -12.07
N THR A 199 5.36 -11.11 -11.26
CA THR A 199 5.62 -9.66 -11.27
C THR A 199 7.09 -9.37 -10.94
N ALA A 200 7.65 -10.05 -9.94
CA ALA A 200 9.06 -9.91 -9.58
C ALA A 200 9.99 -10.37 -10.72
N ALA A 201 9.68 -11.48 -11.39
CA ALA A 201 10.45 -12.02 -12.51
C ALA A 201 10.42 -11.07 -13.72
N ILE A 202 9.23 -10.59 -14.13
CA ILE A 202 9.06 -9.64 -15.24
C ILE A 202 9.86 -8.35 -14.94
N CYS A 203 9.82 -7.87 -13.71
CA CYS A 203 10.57 -6.69 -13.32
C CYS A 203 12.09 -6.92 -13.20
N LYS A 204 12.55 -8.16 -13.13
CA LYS A 204 13.97 -8.54 -13.07
C LYS A 204 14.57 -8.85 -14.44
N VAL A 205 13.78 -8.82 -15.52
CA VAL A 205 14.29 -9.03 -16.88
C VAL A 205 15.32 -7.95 -17.21
N SER A 206 16.57 -8.40 -17.40
CA SER A 206 17.70 -7.57 -17.83
C SER A 206 17.34 -6.82 -19.12
N ARG A 207 17.92 -5.64 -19.34
CA ARG A 207 17.76 -4.91 -20.61
C ARG A 207 18.25 -5.70 -21.82
N PHE A 208 19.16 -6.64 -21.59
CA PHE A 208 19.73 -7.47 -22.64
C PHE A 208 19.03 -8.82 -22.64
N PRO A 209 18.41 -9.23 -23.77
CA PRO A 209 17.88 -10.57 -23.89
C PRO A 209 19.05 -11.55 -23.83
N SER A 210 19.01 -12.51 -22.90
CA SER A 210 19.68 -13.79 -23.13
C SER A 210 18.96 -14.51 -24.30
N ASP A 211 19.59 -15.52 -24.90
CA ASP A 211 19.05 -16.27 -26.04
C ASP A 211 17.67 -16.94 -25.74
N GLU A 212 17.22 -16.95 -24.49
CA GLU A 212 15.89 -17.38 -24.09
C GLU A 212 14.83 -16.27 -24.23
N ARG A 213 13.99 -16.44 -25.25
CA ARG A 213 12.75 -15.70 -25.44
C ARG A 213 11.75 -16.08 -24.32
N MET A 214 11.63 -15.24 -23.29
CA MET A 214 10.67 -15.50 -22.20
C MET A 214 9.24 -15.03 -22.49
N PHE A 215 9.00 -14.17 -23.49
CA PHE A 215 7.68 -13.61 -23.76
C PHE A 215 7.41 -13.47 -25.27
N VAL A 216 6.22 -13.87 -25.69
CA VAL A 216 5.65 -13.56 -27.01
C VAL A 216 4.48 -12.62 -26.77
N ALA A 217 4.69 -11.32 -26.98
CA ALA A 217 3.62 -10.35 -26.99
C ALA A 217 2.81 -10.54 -28.28
N GLY A 218 1.67 -11.23 -28.19
CA GLY A 218 0.65 -11.24 -29.23
C GLY A 218 -0.58 -10.54 -28.69
N ASP A 219 -1.19 -9.65 -29.48
CA ASP A 219 -2.39 -8.86 -29.15
C ASP A 219 -3.67 -9.70 -28.95
N ALA A 220 -3.54 -11.01 -28.78
CA ALA A 220 -4.61 -11.88 -28.35
C ALA A 220 -4.80 -11.74 -26.83
N PHE A 221 -5.53 -10.70 -26.42
CA PHE A 221 -6.20 -10.57 -25.12
C PHE A 221 -5.32 -10.27 -23.88
N ILE A 222 -4.96 -9.00 -23.70
CA ILE A 222 -4.78 -8.40 -22.36
C ILE A 222 -5.77 -7.24 -22.21
N SER A 223 -7.07 -7.51 -22.34
CA SER A 223 -8.14 -6.51 -22.17
C SER A 223 -9.15 -6.87 -21.09
N ARG A 224 -8.86 -7.89 -20.27
CA ARG A 224 -9.70 -8.26 -19.14
C ARG A 224 -8.81 -8.55 -17.94
N LEU A 225 -8.83 -7.68 -16.93
CA LEU A 225 -8.62 -8.13 -15.56
C LEU A 225 -9.53 -9.36 -15.37
N PRO A 226 -9.02 -10.51 -14.91
CA PRO A 226 -9.87 -11.67 -14.65
C PRO A 226 -11.04 -11.21 -13.78
N ALA A 227 -12.27 -11.61 -14.08
CA ALA A 227 -13.43 -11.26 -13.25
C ALA A 227 -13.21 -11.58 -11.76
N ALA A 228 -12.33 -12.57 -11.48
CA ALA A 228 -11.76 -12.92 -10.17
C ALA A 228 -10.90 -11.83 -9.48
N MET A 229 -10.72 -10.65 -10.07
CA MET A 229 -10.10 -9.48 -9.46
C MET A 229 -11.05 -8.27 -9.38
N SER A 230 -12.27 -8.36 -9.91
CA SER A 230 -13.30 -7.31 -9.79
C SER A 230 -14.01 -7.34 -8.43
N GLU A 231 -14.69 -6.26 -8.04
CA GLU A 231 -15.38 -6.15 -6.75
C GLU A 231 -16.47 -7.21 -6.52
N GLN A 232 -17.07 -7.73 -7.59
CA GLN A 232 -18.11 -8.76 -7.54
C GLN A 232 -17.49 -10.15 -7.80
N GLY A 233 -16.90 -10.73 -6.76
CA GLY A 233 -16.34 -12.10 -6.80
C GLY A 233 -14.81 -12.18 -6.79
N GLY A 234 -14.12 -11.03 -6.74
CA GLY A 234 -12.67 -10.99 -6.73
C GLY A 234 -12.01 -11.26 -5.37
N LEU A 235 -10.68 -11.23 -5.37
CA LEU A 235 -9.85 -11.57 -4.21
C LEU A 235 -10.13 -10.70 -2.97
N ASN A 236 -10.54 -9.44 -3.17
CA ASN A 236 -11.04 -8.55 -2.10
C ASN A 236 -12.38 -9.00 -1.50
N PHE A 237 -13.32 -9.45 -2.34
CA PHE A 237 -14.58 -10.03 -1.88
C PHE A 237 -14.31 -11.31 -1.08
N ARG A 238 -13.41 -12.17 -1.56
CA ARG A 238 -12.99 -13.39 -0.83
C ARG A 238 -12.34 -13.06 0.51
N LEU A 239 -11.45 -12.06 0.56
CA LEU A 239 -10.87 -11.54 1.80
C LEU A 239 -11.95 -11.12 2.79
N ARG A 240 -12.91 -10.28 2.36
CA ARG A 240 -14.02 -9.84 3.22
C ARG A 240 -14.89 -11.01 3.69
N SER A 241 -15.20 -11.96 2.79
CA SER A 241 -15.99 -13.14 3.09
C SER A 241 -15.29 -14.07 4.09
N LEU A 242 -13.99 -14.32 3.92
CA LEU A 242 -13.18 -15.11 4.85
C LEU A 242 -13.05 -14.42 6.20
N SER A 243 -12.82 -13.11 6.24
CA SER A 243 -12.76 -12.35 7.50
C SER A 243 -14.06 -12.45 8.30
N ARG A 244 -15.22 -12.32 7.64
CA ARG A 244 -16.52 -12.53 8.31
C ARG A 244 -16.67 -13.96 8.82
N PHE A 245 -16.36 -14.95 7.99
CA PHE A 245 -16.46 -16.36 8.38
C PHE A 245 -15.58 -16.70 9.59
N VAL A 246 -14.36 -16.15 9.65
CA VAL A 246 -13.46 -16.30 10.81
C VAL A 246 -14.07 -15.66 12.05
N GLN A 247 -14.67 -14.47 11.93
CA GLN A 247 -15.33 -13.80 13.05
C GLN A 247 -16.51 -14.62 13.59
N ASP A 248 -17.38 -15.13 12.71
CA ASP A 248 -18.53 -15.96 13.08
C ASP A 248 -18.07 -17.28 13.74
N SER A 249 -17.03 -17.91 13.19
CA SER A 249 -16.49 -19.18 13.69
C SER A 249 -15.76 -19.05 15.03
N LYS A 250 -15.28 -17.85 15.39
CA LYS A 250 -14.62 -17.60 16.68
C LYS A 250 -15.58 -17.78 17.85
N GLU A 251 -16.81 -17.28 17.74
CA GLU A 251 -17.81 -17.39 18.81
C GLU A 251 -18.16 -18.86 19.07
N GLU A 252 -18.42 -19.63 18.02
CA GLU A 252 -18.68 -21.08 18.14
C GLU A 252 -17.46 -21.85 18.68
N SER A 253 -16.25 -21.36 18.46
CA SER A 253 -15.02 -21.97 18.99
C SER A 253 -14.83 -21.66 20.47
N LEU A 254 -15.25 -20.47 20.92
CA LEU A 254 -15.31 -20.14 22.35
C LEU A 254 -16.27 -21.08 23.10
N GLN A 255 -17.42 -21.40 22.52
CA GLN A 255 -18.38 -22.35 23.12
C GLN A 255 -17.77 -23.75 23.29
N VAL A 256 -17.00 -24.23 22.30
CA VAL A 256 -16.27 -25.50 22.41
C VAL A 256 -15.25 -25.44 23.53
N ILE A 257 -14.50 -24.34 23.64
CA ILE A 257 -13.50 -24.15 24.70
C ILE A 257 -14.16 -24.07 26.08
N GLN A 258 -15.33 -23.45 26.19
CA GLN A 258 -16.10 -23.44 27.45
C GLN A 258 -16.54 -24.86 27.84
N ARG A 259 -16.94 -25.69 26.87
CA ARG A 259 -17.39 -27.07 27.10
C ARG A 259 -16.23 -28.03 27.43
N LEU A 260 -15.17 -28.03 26.63
CA LEU A 260 -14.06 -28.98 26.73
C LEU A 260 -12.93 -28.51 27.65
N GLY A 261 -12.97 -27.24 28.06
CA GLY A 261 -11.85 -26.60 28.74
C GLY A 261 -10.79 -26.07 27.78
N TRP A 262 -9.85 -25.30 28.34
CA TRP A 262 -8.72 -24.74 27.60
C TRP A 262 -7.39 -25.27 28.14
N PRO A 263 -6.53 -25.82 27.26
CA PRO A 263 -6.76 -26.08 25.83
C PRO A 263 -7.79 -27.22 25.58
N PRO A 264 -8.43 -27.30 24.41
CA PRO A 264 -9.43 -28.35 24.11
C PRO A 264 -8.84 -29.76 23.99
N SER A 265 -7.53 -29.89 23.81
CA SER A 265 -6.81 -31.15 23.74
C SER A 265 -5.41 -31.00 24.33
N ALA A 266 -4.92 -32.04 25.01
CA ALA A 266 -3.58 -32.06 25.62
C ALA A 266 -2.46 -31.91 24.57
N THR A 267 -2.70 -32.36 23.33
CA THR A 267 -1.77 -32.23 22.20
C THR A 267 -1.47 -30.76 21.84
N PHE A 268 -2.32 -29.80 22.23
CA PHE A 268 -2.06 -28.38 22.00
C PHE A 268 -1.01 -27.77 22.95
N THR A 269 -0.75 -28.42 24.09
CA THR A 269 0.15 -27.90 25.15
C THR A 269 1.45 -28.66 25.32
N GLN A 270 1.53 -29.93 24.91
CA GLN A 270 2.66 -30.80 25.28
C GLN A 270 4.00 -30.47 24.56
N GLU A 271 4.01 -29.63 23.52
CA GLU A 271 5.24 -29.36 22.72
C GLU A 271 5.50 -27.87 22.42
N GLY A 272 4.76 -26.96 23.04
CA GLY A 272 4.79 -25.54 22.70
C GLY A 272 5.99 -24.76 23.22
N LYS A 273 6.95 -24.42 22.34
CA LYS A 273 8.14 -23.59 22.69
C LYS A 273 7.82 -22.14 23.11
N HIS A 274 6.60 -21.66 22.89
CA HIS A 274 6.24 -20.26 23.09
C HIS A 274 5.35 -20.09 24.33
N LEU A 275 5.83 -19.35 25.33
CA LEU A 275 5.13 -19.15 26.60
C LEU A 275 4.13 -18.00 26.53
N CYS A 276 2.92 -18.22 27.03
CA CYS A 276 1.95 -17.15 27.22
C CYS A 276 2.34 -16.27 28.41
N ARG A 277 2.43 -14.95 28.21
CA ARG A 277 2.77 -13.98 29.26
C ARG A 277 1.74 -13.92 30.40
N VAL A 278 0.49 -14.26 30.12
CA VAL A 278 -0.63 -14.22 31.09
C VAL A 278 -0.72 -15.54 31.86
N CYS A 279 -1.04 -16.66 31.20
CA CYS A 279 -1.23 -17.95 31.88
C CYS A 279 0.05 -18.79 32.08
N LYS A 280 1.21 -18.32 31.58
CA LYS A 280 2.54 -18.97 31.68
C LYS A 280 2.67 -20.37 31.06
N LYS A 281 1.62 -20.89 30.41
CA LYS A 281 1.65 -22.18 29.69
C LYS A 281 2.37 -22.06 28.34
N GLY A 282 2.98 -23.17 27.88
CA GLY A 282 3.63 -23.30 26.57
C GLY A 282 2.64 -23.68 25.47
N PHE A 283 2.75 -23.02 24.32
CA PHE A 283 1.86 -23.21 23.18
C PHE A 283 2.65 -23.29 21.87
N GLY A 284 2.12 -24.03 20.89
CA GLY A 284 2.62 -23.98 19.51
C GLY A 284 2.43 -22.60 18.89
N ARG A 285 3.26 -22.23 17.90
CA ARG A 285 3.26 -20.89 17.27
C ARG A 285 1.89 -20.45 16.74
N LYS A 286 1.02 -21.38 16.34
CA LYS A 286 -0.33 -21.08 15.83
C LYS A 286 -1.28 -20.60 16.93
N TRP A 287 -1.06 -20.98 18.18
CA TRP A 287 -1.97 -20.77 19.31
C TRP A 287 -1.62 -19.56 20.16
N ILE A 288 -0.53 -18.88 19.80
CA ILE A 288 0.02 -17.76 20.56
C ILE A 288 0.42 -16.64 19.61
N LYS A 289 -0.05 -15.44 19.93
CA LYS A 289 0.22 -14.22 19.16
C LYS A 289 0.76 -13.17 20.11
N ARG A 290 1.91 -12.58 19.76
CA ARG A 290 2.60 -11.58 20.61
C ARG A 290 2.74 -12.05 22.07
N SER A 291 3.12 -13.32 22.25
CA SER A 291 3.27 -13.96 23.57
C SER A 291 1.97 -14.09 24.38
N ILE A 292 0.80 -14.08 23.75
CA ILE A 292 -0.50 -14.28 24.41
C ILE A 292 -1.23 -15.42 23.73
N CYS A 293 -1.66 -16.41 24.51
CA CYS A 293 -2.41 -17.53 23.95
C CYS A 293 -3.83 -17.07 23.60
N TRP A 294 -4.44 -17.78 22.65
CA TRP A 294 -5.75 -17.42 22.11
C TRP A 294 -6.84 -17.21 23.18
N LYS A 295 -6.89 -18.06 24.23
CA LYS A 295 -7.82 -17.87 25.34
C LYS A 295 -7.56 -16.59 26.13
N CYS A 296 -6.32 -16.36 26.59
CA CYS A 296 -6.01 -15.14 27.35
C CYS A 296 -6.24 -13.88 26.49
N GLU A 297 -6.06 -13.99 25.17
CA GLU A 297 -6.42 -12.93 24.24
C GLU A 297 -7.94 -12.66 24.26
N SER A 298 -8.77 -13.70 24.17
CA SER A 298 -10.24 -13.58 24.24
C SER A 298 -10.71 -13.05 25.60
N ASP A 299 -10.24 -13.64 26.70
CA ASP A 299 -10.63 -13.25 28.05
C ASP A 299 -10.35 -11.76 28.31
N SER A 300 -9.20 -11.25 27.83
CA SER A 300 -8.90 -9.81 27.89
C SER A 300 -9.90 -8.98 27.09
N ARG A 301 -10.23 -9.39 25.86
CA ARG A 301 -11.17 -8.65 24.99
C ARG A 301 -12.58 -8.62 25.56
N ASP A 302 -13.04 -9.73 26.13
CA ASP A 302 -14.37 -9.83 26.76
C ASP A 302 -14.49 -8.93 27.99
N GLN A 303 -13.37 -8.67 28.67
CA GLN A 303 -13.28 -7.70 29.76
C GLN A 303 -13.08 -6.26 29.28
N GLY A 304 -13.12 -6.01 27.96
CA GLY A 304 -12.88 -4.70 27.36
C GLY A 304 -11.42 -4.25 27.43
N ARG A 305 -10.48 -5.17 27.64
CA ARG A 305 -9.05 -4.89 27.82
C ARG A 305 -8.25 -5.28 26.58
N CYS A 306 -7.28 -4.45 26.21
CA CYS A 306 -6.35 -4.83 25.15
C CYS A 306 -5.53 -6.03 25.60
N PRO A 307 -5.46 -7.10 24.80
CA PRO A 307 -4.61 -8.23 25.16
C PRO A 307 -3.13 -7.83 25.15
N TYR A 308 -2.69 -6.97 24.23
CA TYR A 308 -1.26 -6.78 23.88
C TYR A 308 -0.53 -5.67 24.64
N GLU A 309 -1.22 -4.74 25.29
CA GLU A 309 -0.58 -3.63 26.02
C GLU A 309 -0.48 -3.92 27.51
N ASP A 310 0.59 -3.46 28.14
CA ASP A 310 0.78 -3.61 29.58
C ASP A 310 -0.06 -2.54 30.31
N GLY A 311 -0.78 -2.93 31.36
CA GLY A 311 -1.70 -2.02 32.09
C GLY A 311 -3.13 -1.90 31.54
N ASN A 312 -3.46 -2.55 30.41
CA ASN A 312 -4.83 -2.73 29.88
C ASN A 312 -5.64 -1.44 29.57
N LEU A 313 -5.01 -0.28 29.42
CA LEU A 313 -5.72 1.01 29.23
C LEU A 313 -6.29 1.26 27.83
N CYS A 314 -6.27 0.29 26.91
CA CYS A 314 -6.72 0.56 25.54
C CYS A 314 -8.21 0.32 25.34
N TYR A 315 -8.80 1.23 24.58
CA TYR A 315 -10.19 1.20 24.16
C TYR A 315 -10.45 0.01 23.23
N VAL A 316 -10.94 -1.09 23.81
CA VAL A 316 -11.51 -2.19 23.03
C VAL A 316 -12.90 -1.77 22.54
N CYS A 317 -13.09 -1.81 21.24
CA CYS A 317 -14.38 -1.55 20.63
C CYS A 317 -15.35 -2.71 20.99
N PRO A 318 -16.51 -2.44 21.63
CA PRO A 318 -17.45 -3.49 22.00
C PRO A 318 -18.06 -4.20 20.79
N HIS A 319 -18.20 -3.51 19.65
CA HIS A 319 -18.77 -4.06 18.43
C HIS A 319 -17.80 -4.98 17.67
N LEU A 320 -16.50 -4.66 17.71
CA LEU A 320 -15.47 -5.42 17.01
C LEU A 320 -14.75 -6.43 17.91
N ARG A 321 -14.91 -6.30 19.24
CA ARG A 321 -14.06 -6.96 20.25
C ARG A 321 -12.57 -6.80 19.94
N ALA A 322 -12.21 -5.63 19.39
CA ALA A 322 -10.88 -5.33 18.87
C ALA A 322 -10.29 -4.09 19.53
N CYS A 323 -8.97 -4.11 19.78
CA CYS A 323 -8.28 -2.93 20.32
C CYS A 323 -8.10 -1.89 19.21
N LEU A 324 -8.66 -0.69 19.41
CA LEU A 324 -8.57 0.39 18.43
C LEU A 324 -7.12 0.86 18.19
N LEU A 325 -6.20 0.69 19.15
CA LEU A 325 -4.78 1.07 18.96
C LEU A 325 -3.97 -0.01 18.25
N CYS A 326 -4.01 -1.24 18.78
CA CYS A 326 -3.09 -2.30 18.35
C CYS A 326 -3.49 -2.96 17.05
N GLU A 327 -4.80 -2.97 16.76
CA GLU A 327 -5.36 -3.66 15.60
C GLU A 327 -5.85 -2.71 14.54
N ARG A 328 -6.11 -1.44 14.89
CA ARG A 328 -6.47 -0.37 13.95
C ARG A 328 -7.56 -0.87 13.01
N LEU A 329 -8.73 -1.19 13.58
CA LEU A 329 -9.86 -1.67 12.79
C LEU A 329 -10.95 -0.60 12.81
N PRO A 330 -11.42 -0.14 11.63
CA PRO A 330 -12.51 0.83 11.59
C PRO A 330 -13.79 0.18 12.09
N CYS A 331 -14.56 0.94 12.87
CA CYS A 331 -15.84 0.50 13.40
C CYS A 331 -16.94 1.47 13.00
N MET A 332 -17.84 1.06 12.10
CA MET A 332 -18.95 1.88 11.64
C MET A 332 -19.95 2.20 12.76
N HIS A 333 -20.16 1.28 13.72
CA HIS A 333 -21.03 1.50 14.87
C HIS A 333 -20.44 2.54 15.84
N CYS A 334 -19.13 2.46 16.10
CA CYS A 334 -18.44 3.50 16.86
C CYS A 334 -18.15 4.76 16.03
N ARG A 335 -18.29 4.73 14.70
CA ARG A 335 -17.85 5.78 13.78
C ARG A 335 -16.38 6.17 14.03
N MET A 336 -15.56 5.15 14.26
CA MET A 336 -14.11 5.28 14.46
C MET A 336 -13.40 4.79 13.20
N VAL A 337 -12.51 5.62 12.67
CA VAL A 337 -11.68 5.33 11.49
C VAL A 337 -10.22 5.60 11.83
N HIS A 338 -9.31 4.94 11.14
CA HIS A 338 -7.86 5.13 11.30
C HIS A 338 -7.26 5.65 10.00
N SER A 339 -6.28 6.56 10.08
CA SER A 339 -5.64 7.13 8.89
C SER A 339 -4.88 6.11 8.03
N GLU A 340 -4.40 5.01 8.62
CA GLU A 340 -3.66 3.97 7.89
C GLU A 340 -4.56 3.03 7.08
N ASP A 341 -5.82 2.87 7.47
CA ASP A 341 -6.79 2.02 6.76
C ASP A 341 -7.51 2.79 5.65
N MET A 342 -7.30 4.09 5.57
CA MET A 342 -7.78 4.88 4.44
C MET A 342 -6.95 4.49 3.22
N ALA A 343 -7.60 3.83 2.26
CA ALA A 343 -7.00 3.52 0.97
C ALA A 343 -6.62 4.80 0.21
N GLU A 344 -7.21 5.94 0.58
CA GLU A 344 -6.96 7.27 0.05
C GLU A 344 -6.38 8.18 1.14
N ASP A 345 -5.81 9.33 0.79
CA ASP A 345 -5.31 10.28 1.79
C ASP A 345 -6.44 10.87 2.65
N VAL A 346 -6.11 11.43 3.82
CA VAL A 346 -7.09 12.05 4.73
C VAL A 346 -7.92 13.13 4.02
N SER A 347 -7.32 13.81 3.02
CA SER A 347 -7.99 14.84 2.23
C SER A 347 -9.17 14.27 1.44
N SER A 348 -8.96 13.15 0.76
CA SER A 348 -9.98 12.45 -0.01
C SER A 348 -11.10 11.93 0.88
N PHE A 349 -10.75 11.35 2.05
CA PHE A 349 -11.76 10.93 3.02
C PHE A 349 -12.62 12.08 3.54
N VAL A 350 -12.02 13.24 3.85
CA VAL A 350 -12.78 14.42 4.27
C VAL A 350 -13.67 14.93 3.12
N GLN A 351 -13.21 14.82 1.88
CA GLN A 351 -14.00 15.21 0.70
C GLN A 351 -15.19 14.26 0.48
N GLU A 352 -15.00 12.95 0.63
CA GLU A 352 -16.05 11.94 0.52
C GLU A 352 -17.09 12.06 1.65
N LEU A 353 -16.62 12.12 2.90
CA LEU A 353 -17.49 12.26 4.07
C LEU A 353 -18.23 13.60 4.06
N ASN A 354 -17.60 14.64 3.48
CA ASN A 354 -18.09 16.01 3.39
C ASN A 354 -18.78 16.53 4.67
N PRO A 355 -18.09 16.51 5.83
CA PRO A 355 -18.70 16.94 7.09
C PRO A 355 -19.15 18.41 7.04
N ASP A 356 -20.01 18.86 7.94
CA ASP A 356 -20.34 20.29 8.06
C ASP A 356 -19.27 21.04 8.86
N VAL A 357 -18.71 20.37 9.86
CA VAL A 357 -17.61 20.86 10.70
C VAL A 357 -16.44 19.88 10.68
N LEU A 358 -15.25 20.38 10.33
CA LEU A 358 -13.99 19.65 10.46
C LEU A 358 -13.26 20.15 11.70
N ILE A 359 -13.09 19.29 12.70
CA ILE A 359 -12.34 19.57 13.93
C ILE A 359 -11.03 18.81 13.87
N VAL A 360 -9.92 19.50 14.07
CA VAL A 360 -8.58 18.91 13.97
C VAL A 360 -7.77 19.31 15.21
N ASP A 361 -7.12 18.34 15.86
CA ASP A 361 -6.09 18.66 16.84
C ASP A 361 -4.87 19.32 16.18
N PHE A 362 -4.16 20.14 16.95
CA PHE A 362 -3.00 20.86 16.46
C PHE A 362 -1.68 20.09 16.63
N ASP A 363 -1.35 19.66 17.84
CA ASP A 363 -0.01 19.20 18.20
C ASP A 363 0.13 17.71 17.85
N GLN A 364 1.15 17.30 17.10
CA GLN A 364 1.32 15.94 16.57
C GLN A 364 0.24 15.45 15.59
N THR A 365 -0.89 16.15 15.45
CA THR A 365 -1.89 15.92 14.41
C THR A 365 -1.67 16.81 13.18
N LEU A 366 -1.97 18.12 13.26
CA LEU A 366 -1.79 19.06 12.14
C LEU A 366 -0.35 19.56 12.00
N CYS A 367 0.33 19.78 13.12
CA CYS A 367 1.68 20.34 13.21
C CYS A 367 2.58 19.45 14.07
N GLU A 368 3.88 19.41 13.78
CA GLU A 368 4.85 18.59 14.52
C GLU A 368 5.19 19.09 15.92
N THR A 369 4.56 20.16 16.36
CA THR A 369 4.78 20.75 17.68
C THR A 369 4.53 19.73 18.78
N ARG A 370 5.41 19.70 19.78
CA ARG A 370 5.14 18.95 21.01
C ARG A 370 3.97 19.62 21.74
N SER A 371 3.18 18.81 22.44
CA SER A 371 2.01 19.27 23.18
C SER A 371 2.30 20.52 24.02
N GLY A 372 1.58 21.60 23.75
CA GLY A 372 1.71 22.87 24.50
C GLY A 372 2.73 23.87 23.93
N CYS A 373 3.54 23.50 22.94
CA CYS A 373 4.55 24.39 22.36
C CYS A 373 3.99 25.20 21.17
N ALA A 374 4.20 26.51 21.18
CA ALA A 374 3.83 27.37 20.05
C ALA A 374 4.60 26.97 18.77
N PRO A 375 3.96 27.05 17.58
CA PRO A 375 4.62 26.75 16.32
C PRO A 375 5.67 27.82 15.97
N VAL A 376 6.73 27.40 15.26
CA VAL A 376 7.81 28.28 14.79
C VAL A 376 7.94 28.07 13.30
N VAL A 377 7.86 29.17 12.56
CA VAL A 377 7.99 29.21 11.09
C VAL A 377 9.35 28.62 10.70
N ASP A 378 9.38 27.86 9.61
CA ASP A 378 10.55 27.16 9.05
C ASP A 378 11.17 26.04 9.90
N LYS A 379 10.82 25.96 11.19
CA LYS A 379 11.26 24.88 12.08
C LYS A 379 10.29 23.72 12.11
N HIS A 380 9.01 24.02 12.24
CA HIS A 380 7.99 22.99 12.37
C HIS A 380 7.29 22.75 11.03
N ALA A 381 7.21 21.49 10.60
CA ALA A 381 6.45 21.12 9.42
C ALA A 381 4.97 20.89 9.75
N MET A 382 4.15 21.07 8.72
CA MET A 382 2.73 20.79 8.74
C MET A 382 2.42 19.48 8.04
N ASN A 383 1.36 18.81 8.49
CA ASN A 383 0.79 17.69 7.78
C ASN A 383 0.13 18.18 6.47
N SER A 384 0.70 17.79 5.33
CA SER A 384 0.21 18.22 4.01
C SER A 384 -1.22 17.78 3.76
N ASP A 385 -1.58 16.56 4.13
CA ASP A 385 -2.84 15.92 3.75
C ASP A 385 -4.01 16.56 4.51
N ILE A 386 -3.84 16.76 5.82
CA ILE A 386 -4.82 17.47 6.64
C ILE A 386 -4.87 18.95 6.23
N SER A 387 -3.74 19.58 5.91
CA SER A 387 -3.72 20.96 5.43
C SER A 387 -4.48 21.14 4.12
N ASN A 388 -4.35 20.18 3.20
CA ASN A 388 -5.08 20.17 1.94
C ASN A 388 -6.57 19.94 2.19
N ALA A 389 -6.93 19.02 3.09
CA ALA A 389 -8.31 18.82 3.52
C ALA A 389 -8.98 20.13 3.98
N ILE A 390 -8.29 20.91 4.82
CA ILE A 390 -8.78 22.22 5.28
C ILE A 390 -8.89 23.22 4.12
N LYS A 391 -7.86 23.34 3.28
CA LYS A 391 -7.82 24.30 2.16
C LYS A 391 -8.88 24.03 1.10
N CYS A 392 -9.19 22.77 0.82
CA CYS A 392 -10.20 22.36 -0.15
C CYS A 392 -11.65 22.60 0.34
N ARG A 393 -11.84 23.14 1.55
CA ARG A 393 -13.14 23.34 2.19
C ARG A 393 -13.39 24.80 2.60
N PRO A 394 -13.32 25.78 1.67
CA PRO A 394 -13.34 27.19 2.01
C PRO A 394 -14.69 27.70 2.54
N THR A 395 -15.80 27.02 2.20
CA THR A 395 -17.17 27.39 2.60
C THR A 395 -17.68 26.64 3.83
N LYS A 396 -16.96 25.61 4.27
CA LYS A 396 -17.32 24.80 5.43
C LYS A 396 -16.55 25.28 6.67
N ARG A 397 -17.04 24.91 7.85
CA ARG A 397 -16.43 25.33 9.11
C ARG A 397 -15.23 24.43 9.44
N ASN A 398 -14.04 25.03 9.57
CA ASN A 398 -12.83 24.35 9.99
C ASN A 398 -12.39 24.88 11.36
N VAL A 399 -12.20 23.99 12.33
CA VAL A 399 -11.84 24.34 13.72
C VAL A 399 -10.58 23.59 14.12
N ILE A 400 -9.57 24.34 14.57
CA ILE A 400 -8.42 23.77 15.27
C ILE A 400 -8.72 23.77 16.76
N LEU A 401 -8.77 22.59 17.36
CA LEU A 401 -9.06 22.42 18.78
C LEU A 401 -7.80 21.93 19.49
N THR A 402 -7.20 22.76 20.34
CA THR A 402 -5.90 22.44 20.95
C THR A 402 -5.88 22.69 22.45
N ARG A 403 -5.08 21.88 23.17
CA ARG A 403 -4.78 22.06 24.60
C ARG A 403 -3.78 23.18 24.87
N GLN A 404 -3.21 23.82 23.84
CA GLN A 404 -2.28 24.93 24.03
C GLN A 404 -2.92 26.07 24.83
N ASN A 405 -2.06 26.84 25.50
CA ASN A 405 -2.49 28.03 26.24
C ASN A 405 -3.16 29.02 25.29
N PHE A 406 -4.26 29.65 25.71
CA PHE A 406 -4.96 30.65 24.89
C PHE A 406 -4.06 31.81 24.42
N LYS A 407 -2.98 32.12 25.17
CA LYS A 407 -1.97 33.10 24.76
C LYS A 407 -1.25 32.74 23.44
N ASN A 408 -1.23 31.46 23.06
CA ASN A 408 -0.61 31.00 21.82
C ASN A 408 -1.55 31.13 20.61
N GLU A 409 -2.84 31.41 20.82
CA GLU A 409 -3.83 31.51 19.74
C GLU A 409 -3.41 32.48 18.62
N PRO A 410 -2.90 33.71 18.89
CA PRO A 410 -2.43 34.61 17.84
C PRO A 410 -1.23 34.07 17.08
N THR A 411 -0.33 33.35 17.76
CA THR A 411 0.85 32.73 17.14
C THR A 411 0.46 31.60 16.21
N ILE A 412 -0.48 30.75 16.64
CA ILE A 412 -1.03 29.67 15.81
C ILE A 412 -1.76 30.28 14.60
N LYS A 413 -2.60 31.31 14.80
CA LYS A 413 -3.31 32.02 13.73
C LYS A 413 -2.35 32.51 12.65
N ARG A 414 -1.33 33.28 13.06
CA ARG A 414 -0.31 33.81 12.15
C ARG A 414 0.43 32.71 11.40
N TYR A 415 0.75 31.61 12.07
CA TYR A 415 1.41 30.46 11.45
C TYR A 415 0.51 29.79 10.40
N LEU A 416 -0.77 29.55 10.71
CA LEU A 416 -1.74 28.99 9.75
C LEU A 416 -1.98 29.92 8.55
N ASP A 417 -2.05 31.23 8.78
CA ASP A 417 -2.22 32.23 7.72
C ASP A 417 -1.04 32.23 6.74
N GLN A 418 0.19 32.12 7.25
CA GLN A 418 1.41 32.00 6.43
C GLN A 418 1.43 30.71 5.60
N MET A 419 0.81 29.65 6.10
CA MET A 419 0.63 28.39 5.38
C MET A 419 -0.59 28.40 4.43
N GLY A 420 -1.29 29.53 4.31
CA GLY A 420 -2.40 29.74 3.40
C GLY A 420 -3.77 29.25 3.89
N MET A 421 -3.95 29.03 5.20
CA MET A 421 -5.22 28.57 5.79
C MET A 421 -5.95 29.72 6.52
N LYS A 422 -6.62 30.58 5.75
CA LYS A 422 -7.27 31.79 6.28
C LYS A 422 -8.62 31.55 6.96
N ASN A 423 -9.35 30.50 6.54
CA ASN A 423 -10.73 30.22 6.98
C ASN A 423 -10.77 29.19 8.12
N VAL A 424 -10.01 29.44 9.18
CA VAL A 424 -9.87 28.52 10.30
C VAL A 424 -10.15 29.23 11.63
N GLU A 425 -11.10 28.66 12.39
CA GLU A 425 -11.39 29.02 13.77
C GLU A 425 -10.40 28.27 14.69
N ILE A 426 -9.81 28.95 15.66
CA ILE A 426 -8.87 28.33 16.60
C ILE A 426 -9.50 28.37 17.98
N ARG A 427 -9.56 27.22 18.65
CA ARG A 427 -10.05 27.07 20.02
C ARG A 427 -8.95 26.49 20.89
N CYS A 428 -8.29 27.37 21.64
CA CYS A 428 -7.34 26.98 22.67
C CYS A 428 -8.04 26.74 24.01
N ILE A 429 -7.78 25.59 24.63
CA ILE A 429 -8.36 25.16 25.91
C ILE A 429 -7.43 25.44 27.09
N GLY A 430 -6.10 25.49 26.85
CA GLY A 430 -5.11 25.61 27.91
C GLY A 430 -5.34 26.85 28.78
N GLY A 431 -5.66 26.63 30.06
CA GLY A 431 -5.90 27.67 31.06
C GLY A 431 -7.35 28.18 31.14
N LYS A 432 -8.27 27.72 30.29
CA LYS A 432 -9.70 28.07 30.39
C LYS A 432 -10.42 27.22 31.43
N ARG A 433 -11.32 27.88 32.17
CA ARG A 433 -12.23 27.24 33.11
C ARG A 433 -13.66 27.39 32.60
N ASN A 434 -14.51 26.39 32.86
CA ASN A 434 -15.94 26.46 32.56
C ASN A 434 -16.65 27.44 33.52
N ALA A 435 -17.95 27.66 33.32
CA ALA A 435 -18.76 28.54 34.18
C ALA A 435 -18.78 28.13 35.66
N LYS A 436 -18.41 26.88 35.97
CA LYS A 436 -18.28 26.31 37.32
C LYS A 436 -16.86 26.40 37.88
N GLY A 437 -15.91 27.01 37.15
CA GLY A 437 -14.52 27.15 37.57
C GLY A 437 -13.65 25.90 37.38
N GLU A 438 -14.16 24.84 36.75
CA GLU A 438 -13.44 23.60 36.45
C GLU A 438 -12.67 23.73 35.15
N LYS A 439 -11.58 22.97 35.00
CA LYS A 439 -10.77 22.98 33.78
C LYS A 439 -11.62 22.46 32.61
N MET A 440 -11.76 23.28 31.57
CA MET A 440 -12.53 22.91 30.38
C MET A 440 -11.82 21.78 29.63
N SER A 441 -12.58 20.80 29.15
CA SER A 441 -12.08 19.68 28.35
C SER A 441 -12.29 19.91 26.85
N LYS A 442 -11.65 19.10 25.99
CA LYS A 442 -11.94 19.11 24.55
C LYS A 442 -13.39 18.72 24.28
N SER A 443 -13.93 17.74 25.00
CA SER A 443 -15.31 17.28 24.83
C SER A 443 -16.31 18.41 25.09
N ASP A 444 -16.11 19.23 26.13
CA ASP A 444 -16.98 20.39 26.40
C ASP A 444 -17.04 21.34 25.19
N MET A 445 -15.88 21.74 24.65
CA MET A 445 -15.83 22.67 23.52
C MET A 445 -16.32 22.06 22.20
N MET A 446 -16.20 20.74 22.05
CA MET A 446 -16.67 20.04 20.86
C MET A 446 -18.20 19.96 20.83
N LEU A 447 -18.84 19.71 21.97
CA LEU A 447 -20.30 19.61 22.03
C LEU A 447 -20.98 20.93 21.62
N ASP A 448 -20.34 22.08 21.86
CA ASP A 448 -20.82 23.39 21.38
C ASP A 448 -20.80 23.52 19.84
N LEU A 449 -20.04 22.67 19.15
CA LEU A 449 -19.89 22.68 17.68
C LEU A 449 -20.84 21.69 16.98
N VAL A 450 -21.33 20.69 17.70
CA VAL A 450 -22.22 19.62 17.19
C VAL A 450 -23.58 20.10 16.64
N PRO A 451 -24.21 21.17 17.17
CA PRO A 451 -25.50 21.64 16.63
C PRO A 451 -25.44 21.99 15.14
N CYS A 452 -24.25 22.28 14.60
CA CYS A 452 -24.04 22.74 13.23
C CYS A 452 -24.09 21.66 12.13
N GLY A 453 -24.35 20.39 12.47
CA GLY A 453 -24.52 19.31 11.48
C GLY A 453 -23.61 18.10 11.72
N SER A 454 -23.14 17.48 10.65
CA SER A 454 -22.20 16.36 10.70
C SER A 454 -20.79 16.84 11.06
N VAL A 455 -20.07 16.10 11.91
CA VAL A 455 -18.74 16.51 12.42
C VAL A 455 -17.73 15.41 12.14
N LEU A 456 -16.55 15.78 11.64
CA LEU A 456 -15.37 14.91 11.63
C LEU A 456 -14.35 15.45 12.64
N PHE A 457 -13.96 14.63 13.61
CA PHE A 457 -12.92 14.95 14.58
C PHE A 457 -11.66 14.11 14.31
N ILE A 458 -10.55 14.80 14.06
CA ILE A 458 -9.23 14.22 13.77
C ILE A 458 -8.29 14.52 14.94
N ASP A 459 -7.73 13.47 15.55
CA ASP A 459 -6.81 13.58 16.69
C ASP A 459 -5.85 12.38 16.69
N ASP A 460 -4.66 12.53 17.26
CA ASP A 460 -3.68 11.45 17.47
C ASP A 460 -3.82 10.81 18.85
N ASP A 461 -4.51 11.46 19.80
CA ASP A 461 -4.80 10.88 21.11
C ASP A 461 -6.16 10.17 21.12
N LEU A 462 -6.12 8.84 21.08
CA LEU A 462 -7.32 8.02 21.16
C LEU A 462 -8.16 8.31 22.42
N ARG A 463 -7.55 8.74 23.53
CA ARG A 463 -8.30 9.07 24.75
C ARG A 463 -9.24 10.26 24.54
N GLU A 464 -8.84 11.20 23.70
CA GLU A 464 -9.67 12.36 23.36
C GLU A 464 -10.79 11.96 22.41
N LEU A 465 -10.49 11.15 21.40
CA LEU A 465 -11.52 10.60 20.50
C LEU A 465 -12.54 9.73 21.24
N MET A 466 -12.11 9.02 22.29
CA MET A 466 -12.93 8.12 23.06
C MET A 466 -13.49 8.72 24.36
N ALA A 467 -13.35 10.04 24.56
CA ALA A 467 -14.05 10.72 25.65
C ALA A 467 -15.55 10.41 25.56
N ARG A 468 -16.18 10.12 26.70
CA ARG A 468 -17.54 9.54 26.76
C ARG A 468 -18.55 10.37 25.97
N GLU A 469 -18.47 11.69 26.11
CA GLU A 469 -19.38 12.64 25.49
C GLU A 469 -19.24 12.65 23.96
N ILE A 470 -18.00 12.55 23.47
CA ILE A 470 -17.70 12.50 22.03
C ILE A 470 -18.13 11.14 21.47
N ALA A 471 -17.80 10.06 22.17
CA ALA A 471 -18.10 8.69 21.73
C ALA A 471 -19.59 8.40 21.64
N GLN A 472 -20.41 9.04 22.48
CA GLN A 472 -21.86 8.88 22.51
C GLN A 472 -22.60 9.73 21.47
N CYS A 473 -21.94 10.76 20.90
CA CYS A 473 -22.59 11.67 19.96
C CYS A 473 -22.66 11.07 18.55
N ASP A 474 -23.86 10.72 18.07
CA ASP A 474 -24.18 10.08 16.77
C ASP A 474 -23.84 10.91 15.51
N ARG A 475 -23.57 12.21 15.68
CA ARG A 475 -23.12 13.12 14.61
C ARG A 475 -21.62 13.22 14.41
N ILE A 476 -20.81 12.76 15.37
CA ILE A 476 -19.34 12.85 15.32
C ILE A 476 -18.71 11.57 14.75
N THR A 477 -18.16 11.66 13.54
CA THR A 477 -17.19 10.68 13.03
C THR A 477 -15.81 11.01 13.57
N ARG A 478 -15.04 9.99 13.96
CA ARG A 478 -13.75 10.13 14.63
C ARG A 478 -12.66 9.46 13.82
N LEU A 479 -11.54 10.15 13.66
CA LEU A 479 -10.39 9.69 12.90
C LEU A 479 -9.17 9.72 13.82
N LEU A 480 -8.65 8.53 14.17
CA LEU A 480 -7.36 8.42 14.84
C LEU A 480 -6.25 8.54 13.81
N PHE A 481 -5.55 9.65 13.91
CA PHE A 481 -4.47 10.00 13.02
C PHE A 481 -3.14 9.43 13.54
N PHE A 482 -2.45 8.69 12.68
CA PHE A 482 -1.09 8.21 12.93
C PHE A 482 -0.14 8.84 11.93
N SER A 483 0.93 9.45 12.42
CA SER A 483 2.00 9.96 11.56
C SER A 483 3.28 9.17 11.80
N SER A 484 3.62 8.36 10.81
CA SER A 484 4.93 7.68 10.76
C SER A 484 6.13 8.65 10.79
N ARG A 485 5.93 9.94 10.50
CA ARG A 485 6.97 10.98 10.63
C ARG A 485 7.22 11.39 12.08
N TRP A 486 6.22 11.27 12.95
CA TRP A 486 6.28 11.73 14.34
C TRP A 486 6.51 10.58 15.34
N ASP A 487 6.21 9.35 14.93
CA ASP A 487 6.08 8.15 15.80
C ASP A 487 7.39 7.54 16.34
N VAL A 488 8.56 8.13 16.09
CA VAL A 488 9.84 7.56 16.57
C VAL A 488 9.95 7.61 18.11
N LYS A 489 9.08 8.35 18.81
CA LYS A 489 9.16 8.53 20.27
C LYS A 489 8.03 7.93 21.11
N HIS A 490 6.85 7.65 20.56
CA HIS A 490 5.73 7.18 21.39
C HIS A 490 5.76 5.68 21.69
N HIS A 491 6.40 4.85 20.86
CA HIS A 491 6.54 3.42 21.20
C HIS A 491 7.50 3.13 22.36
N HIS A 492 8.42 4.04 22.71
CA HIS A 492 9.33 3.85 23.84
C HIS A 492 8.76 4.33 25.19
N ASN A 493 7.83 5.28 25.19
CA ASN A 493 7.25 5.83 26.43
C ASN A 493 5.97 5.12 26.91
N LEU A 494 5.47 4.14 26.16
CA LEU A 494 4.45 3.19 26.64
C LEU A 494 5.08 1.88 27.13
N GLN A 495 6.41 1.73 27.00
CA GLN A 495 7.20 0.58 27.47
C GLN A 495 8.04 0.88 28.72
N ALA A 496 7.95 2.09 29.27
CA ALA A 496 8.52 2.53 30.54
C ALA A 496 7.40 3.06 31.41
#